data_AF-A0A6P0ZZP8-F1
#
_entry.id   AF-A0A6P0ZZP8-F1
#
_cell.length_a   1.000
_cell.length_b   1.000
_cell.length_c   1.000
_cell.angle_alpha   90.00
_cell.angle_beta   90.00
_cell.angle_gamma   90.00
#
_symmetry.space_group_name_H-M   'P 1'
#
loop_
_entity.id
_entity.type
_entity.pdbx_description
1 polymer ?
#
loop_
_entity_poly.entity_id
_entity_poly.type
_entity_poly.pdbx_seq_one_letter_code
_entity_poly.pdbx_strand_id
1 'polypeptide(L)'
;MSLANSSNDTPPSKEEIYQAFLRSLRRRRGFGIVFMQCPPAEAKRIIGRVHQDLPQKQIATLTLTEPIDNLYDRVENILDRDQLSILFIQGIEKSLEAYIKPGYGGDGDYYNLDTVPTILSHLNQRRELFRDHFKTLCFVFVLPAFAIKYFIRRAPDFFDWGAGVFEFSVDKVDVTTTIAMSVDNGDHQISVTNYVQIGETVYTDRELSDLRRSQGEQLV
;
A
#
# COMPACT_ATOMS: atom_id res chain seq x y z
N MET A 1 -38.73 18.26 -24.39
CA MET A 1 -37.72 18.68 -23.39
C MET A 1 -36.88 17.46 -23.05
N SER A 2 -35.65 17.39 -23.55
CA SER A 2 -34.73 16.28 -23.25
C SER A 2 -33.82 16.75 -22.12
N LEU A 3 -33.84 16.03 -21.00
CA LEU A 3 -32.94 16.27 -19.86
C LEU A 3 -31.54 15.83 -20.28
N ALA A 4 -30.59 16.75 -20.18
CA ALA A 4 -29.20 16.54 -20.52
C ALA A 4 -28.58 15.46 -19.63
N ASN A 5 -28.06 14.42 -20.26
CA ASN A 5 -27.05 13.54 -19.67
C ASN A 5 -25.78 14.37 -19.47
N SER A 6 -25.43 14.73 -18.23
CA SER A 6 -24.10 15.25 -17.92
C SER A 6 -23.50 14.53 -16.72
N SER A 7 -22.59 13.59 -17.00
CA SER A 7 -21.52 13.20 -16.08
C SER A 7 -20.50 12.36 -16.87
N ASN A 8 -19.73 13.03 -17.73
CA ASN A 8 -18.42 12.53 -18.16
C ASN A 8 -17.42 12.85 -17.04
N ASP A 9 -17.48 12.13 -15.91
CA ASP A 9 -16.43 12.23 -14.90
C ASP A 9 -15.20 11.48 -15.41
N THR A 10 -14.24 12.26 -15.92
CA THR A 10 -12.92 11.74 -16.26
C THR A 10 -12.21 11.42 -14.93
N PRO A 11 -11.57 10.24 -14.78
CA PRO A 11 -10.85 9.92 -13.55
C PRO A 11 -9.76 10.98 -13.27
N PRO A 12 -9.53 11.31 -11.98
CA PRO A 12 -8.55 12.33 -11.62
C PRO A 12 -7.15 11.91 -12.09
N SER A 13 -6.39 12.88 -12.59
CA SER A 13 -4.99 12.70 -12.93
C SER A 13 -4.15 12.39 -11.69
N LYS A 14 -2.97 11.80 -11.90
CA LYS A 14 -2.01 11.51 -10.80
C LYS A 14 -1.63 12.75 -10.01
N GLU A 15 -1.52 13.88 -10.69
CA GLU A 15 -1.18 15.15 -10.02
C GLU A 15 -2.35 15.65 -9.17
N GLU A 16 -3.59 15.52 -9.62
CA GLU A 16 -4.77 15.85 -8.81
C GLU A 16 -4.87 14.98 -7.55
N ILE A 17 -4.61 13.68 -7.69
CA ILE A 17 -4.55 12.74 -6.56
C ILE A 17 -3.43 13.15 -5.59
N TYR A 18 -2.24 13.44 -6.11
CA TYR A 18 -1.11 13.89 -5.29
C TYR A 18 -1.43 15.21 -4.55
N GLN A 19 -2.01 16.20 -5.23
CA GLN A 19 -2.38 17.46 -4.60
C GLN A 19 -3.50 17.28 -3.57
N ALA A 20 -4.45 16.37 -3.79
CA ALA A 20 -5.46 16.02 -2.79
C ALA A 20 -4.82 15.36 -1.55
N PHE A 21 -3.90 14.42 -1.76
CA PHE A 21 -3.13 13.76 -0.71
C PHE A 21 -2.31 14.78 0.09
N LEU A 22 -1.55 15.64 -0.59
CA LEU A 22 -0.73 16.69 0.02
C LEU A 22 -1.58 17.67 0.85
N ARG A 23 -2.74 18.10 0.34
CA ARG A 23 -3.69 18.95 1.07
C ARG A 23 -4.25 18.25 2.31
N SER A 24 -4.51 16.94 2.23
CA SER A 24 -4.96 16.12 3.36
C SER A 24 -3.91 16.10 4.48
N LEU A 25 -2.63 15.91 4.13
CA LEU A 25 -1.53 15.92 5.09
C LEU A 25 -1.26 17.31 5.67
N ARG A 26 -1.26 18.35 4.83
CA ARG A 26 -0.96 19.73 5.23
C ARG A 26 -1.93 20.28 6.27
N ARG A 27 -3.24 20.00 6.11
CA ARG A 27 -4.29 20.53 6.98
C ARG A 27 -4.36 19.84 8.35
N ARG A 28 -3.79 18.64 8.51
CA ARG A 28 -3.85 17.91 9.78
C ARG A 28 -3.02 18.59 10.86
N ARG A 29 -3.66 18.78 12.00
CA ARG A 29 -3.07 19.27 13.25
C ARG A 29 -3.44 18.27 14.34
N GLY A 30 -2.75 17.13 14.33
CA GLY A 30 -2.93 16.07 15.30
C GLY A 30 -3.12 14.70 14.67
N PHE A 31 -3.64 13.78 15.47
CA PHE A 31 -3.81 12.38 15.11
C PHE A 31 -4.63 12.21 13.83
N GLY A 32 -4.16 11.34 12.95
CA GLY A 32 -4.91 10.96 11.76
C GLY A 32 -4.38 9.68 11.14
N ILE A 33 -5.23 9.01 10.36
CA ILE A 33 -4.85 7.86 9.56
C ILE A 33 -5.16 8.20 8.11
N VAL A 34 -4.23 7.88 7.22
CA VAL A 34 -4.36 7.99 5.77
C VAL A 34 -3.82 6.72 5.14
N PHE A 35 -4.49 6.22 4.11
CA PHE A 35 -4.03 5.08 3.35
C PHE A 35 -3.52 5.55 1.98
N MET A 36 -2.30 5.14 1.64
CA MET A 36 -1.68 5.36 0.34
C MET A 36 -1.53 4.01 -0.34
N GLN A 37 -2.37 3.73 -1.34
CA GLN A 37 -2.25 2.55 -2.16
C GLN A 37 -1.24 2.84 -3.27
N CYS A 38 -0.07 2.21 -3.23
CA CYS A 38 1.01 2.54 -4.15
C CYS A 38 2.02 1.39 -4.27
N PRO A 39 2.55 1.10 -5.47
CA PRO A 39 3.67 0.18 -5.63
C PRO A 39 4.95 0.67 -4.92
N PRO A 40 5.84 -0.22 -4.46
CA PRO A 40 7.02 0.18 -3.68
C PRO A 40 7.92 1.22 -4.35
N ALA A 41 8.15 1.09 -5.67
CA ALA A 41 8.96 2.02 -6.44
C ALA A 41 8.36 3.44 -6.47
N GLU A 42 7.05 3.54 -6.64
CA GLU A 42 6.35 4.83 -6.68
C GLU A 42 6.21 5.44 -5.29
N ALA A 43 6.11 4.64 -4.23
CA ALA A 43 6.04 5.12 -2.86
C ALA A 43 7.26 5.95 -2.47
N LYS A 44 8.48 5.50 -2.85
CA LYS A 44 9.72 6.25 -2.58
C LYS A 44 9.70 7.64 -3.23
N ARG A 45 9.21 7.72 -4.47
CA ARG A 45 9.07 8.99 -5.21
C ARG A 45 8.09 9.92 -4.52
N ILE A 46 6.92 9.42 -4.14
CA ILE A 46 5.87 10.22 -3.49
C ILE A 46 6.33 10.73 -2.13
N ILE A 47 6.91 9.86 -1.29
CA ILE A 47 7.42 10.23 0.04
C ILE A 47 8.49 11.33 -0.10
N GLY A 48 9.45 11.15 -1.00
CA GLY A 48 10.48 12.17 -1.27
C GLY A 48 9.88 13.52 -1.67
N ARG A 49 8.84 13.51 -2.52
CA ARG A 49 8.13 14.73 -2.92
C ARG A 49 7.37 15.38 -1.76
N VAL A 50 6.74 14.59 -0.88
CA VAL A 50 6.05 15.11 0.31
C VAL A 50 7.03 15.80 1.27
N HIS A 51 8.24 15.25 1.45
CA HIS A 51 9.29 15.91 2.24
C HIS A 51 9.67 17.28 1.68
N GLN A 52 9.75 17.41 0.35
CA GLN A 52 10.05 18.68 -0.33
C GLN A 52 8.88 19.68 -0.24
N ASP A 53 7.65 19.19 -0.37
CA ASP A 53 6.45 20.03 -0.46
C ASP A 53 5.83 20.41 0.91
N LEU A 54 6.28 19.78 2.00
CA LEU A 54 5.89 20.06 3.39
C LEU A 54 7.11 20.28 4.31
N PRO A 55 8.03 21.22 4.01
CA PRO A 55 9.24 21.44 4.83
C PRO A 55 8.93 21.88 6.27
N GLN A 56 7.72 22.38 6.53
CA GLN A 56 7.24 22.77 7.85
C GLN A 56 6.75 21.61 8.73
N LYS A 57 6.68 20.39 8.19
CA LYS A 57 6.23 19.19 8.93
C LYS A 57 7.44 18.32 9.24
N GLN A 58 7.51 17.80 10.46
CA GLN A 58 8.46 16.74 10.80
C GLN A 58 7.90 15.41 10.29
N ILE A 59 8.61 14.79 9.36
CA ILE A 59 8.18 13.59 8.64
C ILE A 59 9.22 12.50 8.84
N ALA A 60 8.76 11.30 9.18
CA ALA A 60 9.60 10.11 9.24
C ALA A 60 8.96 8.94 8.49
N THR A 61 9.77 7.93 8.21
CA THR A 61 9.33 6.67 7.62
C THR A 61 9.75 5.51 8.51
N LEU A 62 8.79 4.70 8.92
CA LEU A 62 8.99 3.41 9.57
C LEU A 62 8.89 2.31 8.52
N THR A 63 10.01 1.66 8.22
CA THR A 63 10.08 0.54 7.29
C THR A 63 10.11 -0.78 8.06
N LEU A 64 9.09 -1.61 7.85
CA LEU A 64 8.98 -2.93 8.44
C LEU A 64 9.52 -3.96 7.44
N THR A 65 10.67 -4.55 7.77
CA THR A 65 11.31 -5.55 6.92
C THR A 65 10.83 -6.98 7.21
N GLU A 66 10.22 -7.20 8.37
CA GLU A 66 9.74 -8.50 8.84
C GLU A 66 8.28 -8.40 9.34
N PRO A 67 7.53 -9.51 9.35
CA PRO A 67 6.22 -9.59 10.00
C PRO A 67 6.25 -9.09 11.45
N ILE A 68 5.21 -8.36 11.84
CA ILE A 68 5.00 -7.88 13.21
C ILE A 68 3.57 -8.14 13.65
N ASP A 69 3.39 -8.34 14.96
CA ASP A 69 2.07 -8.49 15.56
C ASP A 69 1.58 -7.21 16.25
N ASN A 70 2.50 -6.29 16.53
CA ASN A 70 2.24 -5.07 17.27
C ASN A 70 2.94 -3.86 16.63
N LEU A 71 2.18 -3.02 15.94
CA LEU A 71 2.66 -1.75 15.41
C LEU A 71 2.83 -0.67 16.51
N TYR A 72 1.99 -0.71 17.55
CA TYR A 72 1.98 0.31 18.59
C TYR A 72 3.36 0.43 19.25
N ASP A 73 3.96 -0.69 19.67
CA ASP A 73 5.28 -0.70 20.31
C ASP A 73 6.37 -0.20 19.36
N ARG A 74 6.26 -0.50 18.06
CA ARG A 74 7.22 -0.03 17.05
C ARG A 74 7.19 1.48 16.93
N VAL A 75 5.99 2.07 16.94
CA VAL A 75 5.82 3.53 16.92
C VAL A 75 6.25 4.13 18.25
N GLU A 76 5.92 3.48 19.38
CA GLU A 76 6.22 3.99 20.71
C GLU A 76 7.72 4.19 20.92
N ASN A 77 8.54 3.28 20.38
CA ASN A 77 10.00 3.29 20.52
C ASN A 77 10.73 4.22 19.53
N ILE A 78 10.02 5.01 18.72
CA ILE A 78 10.65 6.01 17.83
C ILE A 78 11.18 7.17 18.67
N LEU A 79 12.47 7.51 18.50
CA LEU A 79 13.07 8.68 19.13
C LEU A 79 12.44 9.97 18.59
N ASP A 80 12.22 10.96 19.46
CA ASP A 80 11.62 12.25 19.09
C ASP A 80 10.24 12.14 18.43
N ARG A 81 9.54 11.02 18.63
CA ARG A 81 8.22 10.74 18.05
C ARG A 81 7.21 11.86 18.31
N ASP A 82 7.26 12.48 19.48
CA ASP A 82 6.31 13.55 19.84
C ASP A 82 6.52 14.84 19.02
N GLN A 83 7.69 15.00 18.39
CA GLN A 83 7.99 16.08 17.46
C GLN A 83 7.49 15.78 16.04
N LEU A 84 7.27 14.50 15.71
CA LEU A 84 6.80 14.09 14.39
C LEU A 84 5.34 14.52 14.17
N SER A 85 5.07 14.98 12.95
CA SER A 85 3.73 15.30 12.48
C SER A 85 3.16 14.24 11.53
N ILE A 86 4.03 13.53 10.80
CA ILE A 86 3.65 12.53 9.82
C ILE A 86 4.59 11.34 9.96
N LEU A 87 4.03 10.13 10.02
CA LEU A 87 4.78 8.88 9.98
C LEU A 87 4.28 8.02 8.82
N PHE A 88 5.12 7.85 7.80
CA PHE A 88 4.89 6.84 6.78
C PHE A 88 5.21 5.46 7.34
N ILE A 89 4.32 4.49 7.15
CA ILE A 89 4.50 3.10 7.56
C ILE A 89 4.51 2.25 6.30
N GLN A 90 5.61 1.52 6.08
CA GLN A 90 5.78 0.64 4.93
C GLN A 90 6.05 -0.79 5.40
N GLY A 91 5.59 -1.79 4.65
CA GLY A 91 5.93 -3.20 4.91
C GLY A 91 5.04 -3.90 5.93
N ILE A 92 3.94 -3.27 6.38
CA ILE A 92 3.01 -3.93 7.31
C ILE A 92 2.29 -5.11 6.65
N GLU A 93 2.15 -5.08 5.32
CA GLU A 93 1.60 -6.15 4.48
C GLU A 93 2.35 -7.47 4.62
N LYS A 94 3.63 -7.46 5.01
CA LYS A 94 4.42 -8.68 5.29
C LYS A 94 3.78 -9.52 6.39
N SER A 95 3.14 -8.86 7.34
CA SER A 95 2.42 -9.50 8.46
C SER A 95 1.10 -10.16 8.02
N LEU A 96 0.70 -9.94 6.76
CA LEU A 96 -0.52 -10.51 6.17
C LEU A 96 -0.20 -11.71 5.26
N GLU A 97 1.04 -11.84 4.78
CA GLU A 97 1.45 -12.84 3.78
C GLU A 97 1.09 -14.28 4.19
N ALA A 98 1.32 -14.64 5.46
CA ALA A 98 1.01 -15.96 6.00
C ALA A 98 -0.49 -16.32 5.97
N TYR A 99 -1.36 -15.31 5.86
CA TYR A 99 -2.82 -15.46 5.81
C TYR A 99 -3.36 -15.51 4.38
N ILE A 100 -2.51 -15.22 3.40
CA ILE A 100 -2.86 -15.31 1.98
C ILE A 100 -2.78 -16.78 1.56
N LYS A 101 -3.94 -17.43 1.39
CA LYS A 101 -4.03 -18.79 0.89
C LYS A 101 -4.33 -18.77 -0.63
N PRO A 102 -3.35 -19.04 -1.50
CA PRO A 102 -3.63 -19.19 -2.92
C PRO A 102 -4.48 -20.45 -3.14
N GLY A 103 -5.64 -20.32 -3.77
CA GLY A 103 -6.39 -21.50 -4.21
C GLY A 103 -5.86 -22.02 -5.53
N TYR A 104 -6.06 -23.32 -5.75
CA TYR A 104 -5.80 -23.94 -7.04
C TYR A 104 -6.80 -23.41 -8.09
N GLY A 105 -6.32 -23.03 -9.28
CA GLY A 105 -7.19 -22.62 -10.40
C GLY A 105 -7.85 -21.23 -10.29
N GLY A 106 -7.49 -20.41 -9.29
CA GLY A 106 -8.06 -19.06 -9.12
C GLY A 106 -9.27 -19.00 -8.18
N ASP A 107 -9.79 -20.13 -7.72
CA ASP A 107 -10.85 -20.24 -6.70
C ASP A 107 -10.30 -20.14 -5.25
N GLY A 108 -9.19 -19.43 -5.08
CA GLY A 108 -8.62 -19.21 -3.75
C GLY A 108 -9.48 -18.34 -2.88
N ASP A 109 -9.72 -18.81 -1.65
CA ASP A 109 -10.13 -17.95 -0.55
C ASP A 109 -8.94 -17.10 -0.09
N TYR A 110 -8.50 -16.19 -0.98
CA TYR A 110 -7.36 -15.27 -0.78
C TYR A 110 -7.50 -14.43 0.50
N TYR A 111 -8.73 -14.36 1.03
CA TYR A 111 -9.10 -13.65 2.23
C TYR A 111 -9.91 -14.57 3.15
N ASN A 112 -9.36 -15.75 3.47
CA ASN A 112 -10.02 -16.70 4.35
C ASN A 112 -10.59 -15.98 5.60
N LEU A 113 -11.92 -16.12 5.79
CA LEU A 113 -12.68 -15.46 6.84
C LEU A 113 -12.55 -16.06 8.23
N ASP A 114 -11.89 -17.20 8.32
CA ASP A 114 -11.81 -17.98 9.55
C ASP A 114 -10.69 -17.50 10.47
N THR A 115 -9.75 -16.67 9.98
CA THR A 115 -8.66 -16.16 10.81
C THR A 115 -8.37 -14.69 10.53
N VAL A 116 -8.37 -13.90 11.60
CA VAL A 116 -8.00 -12.48 11.57
C VAL A 116 -6.49 -12.39 11.82
N PRO A 117 -5.70 -11.74 10.94
CA PRO A 117 -4.28 -11.51 11.20
C PRO A 117 -4.07 -10.78 12.52
N THR A 118 -3.14 -11.27 13.36
CA THR A 118 -2.87 -10.72 14.69
C THR A 118 -2.65 -9.21 14.66
N ILE A 119 -1.87 -8.73 13.70
CA ILE A 119 -1.60 -7.31 13.50
C ILE A 119 -2.88 -6.48 13.30
N LEU A 120 -3.84 -6.97 12.51
CA LEU A 120 -5.08 -6.26 12.20
C LEU A 120 -6.03 -6.27 13.39
N SER A 121 -6.11 -7.40 14.10
CA SER A 121 -6.84 -7.49 15.38
C SER A 121 -6.28 -6.48 16.38
N HIS A 122 -4.95 -6.40 16.50
CA HIS A 122 -4.28 -5.48 17.42
C HIS A 122 -4.56 -4.01 17.06
N LEU A 123 -4.49 -3.65 15.77
CA LEU A 123 -4.81 -2.28 15.30
C LEU A 123 -6.24 -1.88 15.65
N ASN A 124 -7.22 -2.75 15.43
CA ASN A 124 -8.61 -2.50 15.79
C ASN A 124 -8.80 -2.32 17.30
N GLN A 125 -8.24 -3.22 18.11
CA GLN A 125 -8.41 -3.20 19.56
C GLN A 125 -7.71 -2.00 20.21
N ARG A 126 -6.57 -1.57 19.66
CA ARG A 126 -5.78 -0.44 20.19
C ARG A 126 -6.11 0.89 19.53
N ARG A 127 -7.13 0.95 18.67
CA ARG A 127 -7.49 2.14 17.89
C ARG A 127 -7.51 3.42 18.73
N GLU A 128 -8.17 3.39 19.88
CA GLU A 128 -8.26 4.57 20.77
C GLU A 128 -6.93 4.95 21.40
N LEU A 129 -6.13 3.95 21.80
CA LEU A 129 -4.78 4.16 22.33
C LEU A 129 -3.86 4.83 21.31
N PHE A 130 -3.98 4.50 20.01
CA PHE A 130 -3.24 5.20 18.97
C PHE A 130 -3.55 6.70 18.93
N ARG A 131 -4.83 7.08 19.00
CA ARG A 131 -5.22 8.51 19.04
C ARG A 131 -4.74 9.19 20.32
N ASP A 132 -4.91 8.52 21.45
CA ASP A 132 -4.69 9.13 22.76
C ASP A 132 -3.21 9.27 23.09
N HIS A 133 -2.36 8.38 22.59
CA HIS A 133 -0.91 8.43 22.83
C HIS A 133 -0.13 9.11 21.68
N PHE A 134 -0.61 9.03 20.43
CA PHE A 134 0.05 9.64 19.28
C PHE A 134 -0.70 10.87 18.76
N LYS A 135 -1.06 11.77 19.68
CA LYS A 135 -1.94 12.92 19.43
C LYS A 135 -1.47 13.86 18.33
N THR A 136 -0.17 13.92 18.03
CA THR A 136 0.43 14.82 17.04
C THR A 136 0.62 14.17 15.66
N LEU A 137 0.50 12.84 15.58
CA LEU A 137 0.94 12.05 14.44
C LEU A 137 -0.17 11.72 13.44
N CYS A 138 0.06 12.06 12.17
CA CYS A 138 -0.67 11.45 11.07
C CYS A 138 0.07 10.20 10.58
N PHE A 139 -0.55 9.03 10.76
CA PHE A 139 -0.09 7.78 10.17
C PHE A 139 -0.47 7.72 8.70
N VAL A 140 0.50 7.42 7.84
CA VAL A 140 0.28 7.15 6.43
C VAL A 140 0.68 5.71 6.15
N PHE A 141 -0.30 4.83 6.03
CA PHE A 141 -0.08 3.44 5.67
C PHE A 141 0.16 3.33 4.17
N VAL A 142 1.39 2.97 3.79
CA VAL A 142 1.77 2.70 2.41
C VAL A 142 1.54 1.22 2.16
N LEU A 143 0.56 0.90 1.32
CA LEU A 143 0.06 -0.45 1.18
C LEU A 143 -0.10 -0.86 -0.29
N PRO A 144 0.12 -2.14 -0.62
CA PRO A 144 -0.39 -2.71 -1.86
C PRO A 144 -1.92 -2.86 -1.81
N ALA A 145 -2.55 -3.00 -2.98
CA ALA A 145 -4.00 -3.09 -3.13
C ALA A 145 -4.63 -4.24 -2.31
N PHE A 146 -3.96 -5.39 -2.21
CA PHE A 146 -4.46 -6.52 -1.43
C PHE A 146 -4.51 -6.21 0.07
N ALA A 147 -3.52 -5.49 0.60
CA ALA A 147 -3.44 -5.16 2.00
C ALA A 147 -4.54 -4.17 2.40
N ILE A 148 -4.86 -3.20 1.53
CA ILE A 148 -6.03 -2.31 1.73
C ILE A 148 -7.32 -3.12 1.91
N LYS A 149 -7.55 -4.14 1.07
CA LYS A 149 -8.72 -5.03 1.20
C LYS A 149 -8.73 -5.79 2.53
N TYR A 150 -7.57 -6.18 3.06
CA TYR A 150 -7.45 -6.76 4.40
C TYR A 150 -7.84 -5.76 5.50
N PHE A 151 -7.36 -4.52 5.44
CA PHE A 151 -7.75 -3.48 6.40
C PHE A 151 -9.27 -3.25 6.40
N ILE A 152 -9.88 -3.08 5.23
CA ILE A 152 -11.33 -2.89 5.10
C ILE A 152 -12.11 -4.07 5.72
N ARG A 153 -11.67 -5.30 5.47
CA ARG A 153 -12.43 -6.51 5.87
C ARG A 153 -12.16 -6.98 7.30
N ARG A 154 -10.97 -6.70 7.84
CA ARG A 154 -10.49 -7.28 9.12
C ARG A 154 -10.14 -6.26 10.17
N ALA A 155 -9.93 -5.02 9.75
CA ALA A 155 -9.71 -3.89 10.62
C ALA A 155 -10.69 -2.73 10.33
N PRO A 156 -12.01 -2.98 10.18
CA PRO A 156 -12.96 -1.95 9.72
C PRO A 156 -12.98 -0.73 10.65
N ASP A 157 -13.05 -0.94 11.97
CA ASP A 157 -13.04 0.17 12.94
C ASP A 157 -11.79 1.05 12.84
N PHE A 158 -10.63 0.44 12.60
CA PHE A 158 -9.38 1.18 12.39
C PHE A 158 -9.35 1.85 11.01
N PHE A 159 -9.88 1.19 9.98
CA PHE A 159 -9.95 1.72 8.62
C PHE A 159 -10.90 2.92 8.51
N ASP A 160 -12.04 2.88 9.22
CA ASP A 160 -13.06 3.94 9.24
C ASP A 160 -12.55 5.23 9.91
N TRP A 161 -11.50 5.15 10.72
CA TRP A 161 -10.78 6.32 11.24
C TRP A 161 -9.85 6.96 10.19
N GLY A 162 -9.59 6.23 9.11
CA GLY A 162 -8.91 6.71 7.94
C GLY A 162 -9.66 7.87 7.33
N ALA A 163 -8.94 8.93 7.00
CA ALA A 163 -9.51 10.09 6.35
C ALA A 163 -9.40 10.03 4.82
N GLY A 164 -9.21 8.83 4.28
CA GLY A 164 -9.21 8.53 2.85
C GLY A 164 -8.16 7.51 2.42
N VAL A 165 -8.43 6.90 1.28
CA VAL A 165 -7.49 6.10 0.49
C VAL A 165 -7.08 6.92 -0.72
N PHE A 166 -5.78 7.04 -0.97
CA PHE A 166 -5.21 7.69 -2.15
C PHE A 166 -4.51 6.64 -2.99
N GLU A 167 -5.02 6.41 -4.20
CA GLU A 167 -4.50 5.41 -5.12
C GLU A 167 -3.54 6.03 -6.12
N PHE A 168 -2.29 5.60 -6.06
CA PHE A 168 -1.24 5.99 -6.99
C PHE A 168 -0.95 4.78 -7.89
N SER A 169 -1.61 4.77 -9.04
CA SER A 169 -1.38 3.76 -10.07
C SER A 169 -0.15 4.13 -10.90
N VAL A 170 0.65 3.15 -11.27
CA VAL A 170 1.62 3.31 -12.36
C VAL A 170 0.81 3.40 -13.66
N ASP A 171 1.21 4.26 -14.60
CA ASP A 171 0.49 4.37 -15.87
C ASP A 171 0.52 3.00 -16.55
N LYS A 172 -0.55 2.67 -17.30
CA LYS A 172 -0.63 1.42 -18.04
C LYS A 172 0.70 1.16 -18.73
N VAL A 173 1.31 0.06 -18.32
CA VAL A 173 2.64 -0.36 -18.73
C VAL A 173 2.57 -0.73 -20.21
N ASP A 174 3.34 -0.05 -21.06
CA ASP A 174 3.75 -0.62 -22.34
C ASP A 174 4.60 -1.85 -22.02
N VAL A 175 3.98 -3.03 -22.08
CA VAL A 175 4.67 -4.32 -21.91
C VAL A 175 5.52 -4.52 -23.16
N THR A 176 6.72 -3.96 -23.17
CA THR A 176 7.69 -4.23 -24.24
C THR A 176 8.97 -4.76 -23.60
N THR A 177 9.33 -5.98 -24.00
CA THR A 177 10.55 -6.74 -23.70
C THR A 177 10.42 -7.80 -22.60
N THR A 178 10.08 -9.02 -23.06
CA THR A 178 10.43 -10.27 -22.38
C THR A 178 11.93 -10.49 -22.55
N ILE A 179 12.72 -10.45 -21.48
CA ILE A 179 14.14 -10.83 -21.51
C ILE A 179 14.25 -12.25 -20.97
N ALA A 180 14.54 -13.21 -21.85
CA ALA A 180 14.92 -14.55 -21.44
C ALA A 180 16.40 -14.53 -21.03
N MET A 181 16.68 -14.61 -19.73
CA MET A 181 18.04 -14.82 -19.23
C MET A 181 18.28 -16.31 -18.99
N SER A 182 19.13 -16.92 -19.81
CA SER A 182 19.67 -18.26 -19.60
C SER A 182 20.87 -18.16 -18.66
N VAL A 183 20.81 -18.79 -17.48
CA VAL A 183 21.99 -19.01 -16.64
C VAL A 183 22.46 -20.44 -16.89
N ASP A 184 23.59 -20.59 -17.58
CA ASP A 184 24.26 -21.88 -17.72
C ASP A 184 25.10 -22.13 -16.47
N ASN A 185 24.76 -23.21 -15.75
CA ASN A 185 25.59 -23.80 -14.71
C ASN A 185 25.43 -25.34 -14.78
N GLY A 186 25.96 -25.92 -15.85
CA GLY A 186 26.84 -27.09 -15.76
C GLY A 186 26.37 -28.39 -15.12
N ASP A 187 25.08 -28.60 -14.82
CA ASP A 187 24.43 -29.95 -14.76
C ASP A 187 22.97 -29.95 -14.27
N HIS A 188 22.34 -28.80 -13.99
CA HIS A 188 20.93 -28.77 -13.57
C HIS A 188 20.11 -27.80 -14.43
N GLN A 189 19.10 -28.32 -15.11
CA GLN A 189 18.12 -27.53 -15.85
C GLN A 189 17.19 -26.82 -14.86
N ILE A 190 17.44 -25.53 -14.60
CA ILE A 190 16.59 -24.70 -13.72
C ILE A 190 15.41 -24.16 -14.55
N SER A 191 14.21 -24.26 -13.96
CA SER A 191 12.96 -23.82 -14.56
C SER A 191 12.99 -22.33 -14.89
N VAL A 192 12.73 -22.01 -16.17
CA VAL A 192 12.68 -20.64 -16.70
C VAL A 192 11.51 -19.90 -16.04
N THR A 193 11.80 -18.82 -15.31
CA THR A 193 10.78 -17.87 -14.84
C THR A 193 10.86 -16.67 -15.76
N ASN A 194 9.77 -16.31 -16.46
CA ASN A 194 9.81 -15.13 -17.31
C ASN A 194 9.81 -13.88 -16.42
N TYR A 195 10.63 -12.91 -16.80
CA TYR A 195 10.71 -11.62 -16.16
C TYR A 195 10.21 -10.57 -17.14
N VAL A 196 9.39 -9.64 -16.65
CA VAL A 196 8.99 -8.44 -17.39
C VAL A 196 9.56 -7.23 -16.68
N GLN A 197 10.30 -6.42 -17.42
CA GLN A 197 10.83 -5.17 -16.92
C GLN A 197 9.79 -4.06 -17.11
N ILE A 198 9.51 -3.33 -16.03
CA ILE A 198 8.61 -2.19 -16.01
C ILE A 198 9.41 -1.00 -15.47
N GLY A 199 9.81 -0.10 -16.36
CA GLY A 199 10.76 0.97 -16.03
C GLY A 199 12.16 0.42 -15.71
N GLU A 200 12.71 0.78 -14.55
CA GLU A 200 13.99 0.22 -14.04
C GLU A 200 13.80 -1.03 -13.16
N THR A 201 12.56 -1.46 -12.92
CA THR A 201 12.24 -2.57 -11.99
C THR A 201 11.88 -3.82 -12.77
N VAL A 202 12.39 -4.97 -12.31
CA VAL A 202 12.16 -6.28 -12.93
C VAL A 202 11.10 -7.04 -12.10
N TYR A 203 10.05 -7.52 -12.77
CA TYR A 203 8.94 -8.25 -12.16
C TYR A 203 8.96 -9.70 -12.64
N THR A 204 8.64 -10.63 -11.74
CA THR A 204 8.38 -12.04 -12.05
C THR A 204 6.97 -12.24 -12.58
N ASP A 205 6.73 -13.30 -13.35
CA ASP A 205 5.39 -13.69 -13.82
C ASP A 205 4.31 -13.69 -12.73
N ARG A 206 4.68 -14.05 -11.49
CA ARG A 206 3.77 -14.03 -10.34
C ARG A 206 3.36 -12.60 -9.95
N GLU A 207 4.33 -11.69 -9.88
CA GLU A 207 4.09 -10.28 -9.56
C GLU A 207 3.29 -9.57 -10.66
N LEU A 208 3.50 -9.93 -11.94
CA LEU A 208 2.68 -9.44 -13.05
C LEU A 208 1.26 -9.97 -13.03
N SER A 209 1.08 -11.25 -12.69
CA SER A 209 -0.24 -11.87 -12.58
C SER A 209 -1.05 -11.20 -11.47
N ASP A 210 -0.41 -10.91 -10.35
CA ASP A 210 -1.02 -10.20 -9.23
C ASP A 210 -1.32 -8.74 -9.59
N LEU A 211 -0.45 -8.07 -10.37
CA LEU A 211 -0.68 -6.73 -10.89
C LEU A 211 -1.86 -6.67 -11.87
N ARG A 212 -1.92 -7.57 -12.86
CA ARG A 212 -3.02 -7.65 -13.85
C ARG A 212 -4.36 -7.97 -13.20
N ARG A 213 -4.37 -8.89 -12.24
CA ARG A 213 -5.57 -9.20 -11.43
C ARG A 213 -5.99 -8.04 -10.54
N SER A 214 -5.05 -7.22 -10.04
CA SER A 214 -5.36 -6.03 -9.26
C SER A 214 -6.00 -4.91 -10.10
N GLN A 215 -5.74 -4.88 -11.41
CA GLN A 215 -6.32 -3.92 -12.36
C GLN A 215 -7.61 -4.40 -13.06
N GLY A 216 -8.12 -5.59 -12.72
CA GLY A 216 -9.41 -6.07 -13.22
C GLY A 216 -9.42 -6.58 -14.66
N GLU A 217 -8.25 -6.89 -15.25
CA GLU A 217 -8.19 -7.55 -16.56
C GLU A 217 -8.54 -9.03 -16.41
N GLN A 218 -9.67 -9.47 -16.98
CA GLN A 218 -9.95 -10.88 -17.21
C GLN A 218 -9.02 -11.39 -18.32
N LEU A 219 -8.14 -12.34 -17.97
CA LEU A 219 -7.38 -13.11 -18.94
C LEU A 219 -8.37 -13.95 -19.76
N VAL A 220 -8.46 -13.68 -21.07
CA VAL A 220 -9.09 -14.55 -22.07
C VAL A 220 -8.17 -15.72 -22.37
#